data_AF-A0AAN5RZB0-F1
#
_entry.id   AF-A0AAN5RZB0-F1
#
_cell.length_a   1.000
_cell.length_b   1.000
_cell.length_c   1.000
_cell.angle_alpha   90.00
_cell.angle_beta   90.00
_cell.angle_gamma   90.00
#
_symmetry.space_group_name_H-M   'P 1'
#
loop_
_entity.id
_entity.type
_entity.pdbx_description
1 polymer ?
#
loop_
_entity_poly.entity_id
_entity_poly.type
_entity_poly.pdbx_seq_one_letter_code
_entity_poly.pdbx_strand_id
1 'polypeptide(L)' 'MSDYWSTAKVADYLGVKNKTVILWTGTGKQRKPGFPKAKHKLRSKQFDPEEIKAWRAGKRFD' A
#
# COMPACT_ATOMS: atom_id res chain seq x y z
N MET A 1 -3.77 -17.13 8.97
CA MET A 1 -4.75 -16.05 8.72
C MET A 1 -3.98 -14.88 8.13
N SER A 2 -4.02 -14.69 6.81
CA SER A 2 -3.40 -13.51 6.19
C SER A 2 -4.40 -12.37 6.23
N ASP A 3 -4.36 -11.57 7.30
CA ASP A 3 -5.24 -10.43 7.52
C ASP A 3 -4.77 -9.26 6.64
N TYR A 4 -5.39 -9.10 5.47
CA TYR A 4 -5.06 -8.01 4.56
C TYR A 4 -5.41 -6.65 5.18
N TRP A 5 -4.51 -5.67 5.02
CA TRP A 5 -4.76 -4.31 5.45
C TRP A 5 -5.54 -3.53 4.40
N SER A 6 -6.59 -2.85 4.84
CA SER A 6 -7.29 -1.88 4.01
C SER A 6 -6.40 -0.67 3.74
N THR A 7 -6.72 0.08 2.68
CA THR A 7 -6.03 1.34 2.36
C THR A 7 -6.00 2.31 3.53
N ALA A 8 -7.08 2.38 4.31
CA ALA A 8 -7.16 3.23 5.50
C ALA A 8 -6.17 2.81 6.57
N LYS A 9 -6.06 1.50 6.85
CA LYS A 9 -5.12 0.95 7.83
C LYS A 9 -3.66 1.16 7.40
N VAL A 10 -3.37 1.00 6.11
CA VAL A 10 -2.04 1.31 5.55
C VAL A 10 -1.71 2.79 5.68
N ALA A 11 -2.67 3.66 5.36
CA ALA A 11 -2.49 5.10 5.42
C ALA A 11 -2.21 5.57 6.86
N ASP A 12 -2.97 5.05 7.82
CA ASP A 12 -2.79 5.30 9.26
C ASP A 12 -1.40 4.83 9.73
N TYR A 13 -1.00 3.61 9.38
CA TYR A 13 0.32 3.06 9.73
C TYR A 13 1.50 3.87 9.17
N LEU A 14 1.33 4.41 7.95
CA LEU A 14 2.34 5.22 7.27
C LEU A 14 2.25 6.71 7.62
N GLY A 15 1.23 7.15 8.38
CA GLY A 15 1.01 8.55 8.71
C GLY A 15 0.66 9.42 7.49
N VAL A 16 0.01 8.86 6.47
CA VAL A 16 -0.36 9.56 5.23
C VAL A 16 -1.87 9.53 4.99
N LYS A 17 -2.36 10.31 4.03
CA LYS A 17 -3.78 10.27 3.62
C LYS A 17 -4.07 9.03 2.77
N ASN A 18 -5.30 8.49 2.87
CA ASN A 18 -5.76 7.36 2.03
C ASN A 18 -5.54 7.64 0.53
N LYS A 19 -5.82 8.87 0.08
CA LYS A 19 -5.61 9.29 -1.31
C LYS A 19 -4.14 9.14 -1.73
N THR A 20 -3.19 9.40 -0.84
CA THR A 20 -1.75 9.24 -1.11
C THR A 20 -1.39 7.77 -1.36
N VAL A 21 -1.90 6.84 -0.54
CA VAL A 21 -1.69 5.39 -0.75
C VAL A 21 -2.29 4.92 -2.07
N ILE A 22 -3.47 5.43 -2.44
CA ILE A 22 -4.10 5.13 -3.73
C ILE A 22 -3.24 5.63 -4.90
N LEU A 23 -2.67 6.83 -4.78
CA LEU A 23 -1.80 7.43 -5.79
C LEU A 23 -0.49 6.65 -5.93
N TRP A 24 0.12 6.24 -4.82
CA TRP A 24 1.36 5.45 -4.82
C TRP A 24 1.19 4.09 -5.49
N THR A 25 -0.01 3.51 -5.40
CA THR A 25 -0.37 2.21 -5.99
C THR A 25 -0.96 2.32 -7.38
N GLY A 26 -1.13 3.54 -7.89
CA GLY A 26 -1.60 3.80 -9.25
C GLY A 26 -0.47 3.69 -10.27
N THR A 27 -0.82 3.97 -11.53
CA THR A 27 0.11 4.01 -12.68
C THR A 27 0.51 5.44 -13.09
N GLY A 28 0.13 6.44 -12.31
CA GLY A 28 0.37 7.86 -12.62
C GLY A 28 1.73 8.40 -12.14
N LYS A 29 1.95 9.70 -12.38
CA LYS A 29 3.18 10.43 -11.97
C LYS A 29 3.50 10.36 -10.47
N GLN A 30 2.50 10.07 -9.63
CA GLN A 30 2.64 9.95 -8.18
C GLN A 30 2.78 8.49 -7.71
N ARG A 31 2.95 7.54 -8.64
CA ARG A 31 3.31 6.16 -8.29
C ARG A 31 4.62 6.19 -7.52
N LYS A 32 4.66 5.48 -6.39
CA LYS A 32 5.89 5.35 -5.61
C LYS A 32 6.59 4.06 -6.03
N PRO A 33 7.73 4.13 -6.74
CA PRO A 33 8.46 2.94 -7.15
C PRO A 33 8.86 2.14 -5.91
N GLY A 34 8.74 0.82 -5.99
CA GLY A 34 8.96 -0.07 -4.86
C GLY A 34 7.76 -0.23 -3.92
N PHE A 35 6.65 0.49 -4.07
CA PHE A 35 5.50 0.38 -3.15
C PHE A 35 4.67 -0.89 -3.40
N PRO A 36 4.21 -1.60 -2.35
CA PRO A 36 3.43 -2.83 -2.49
C PRO A 36 2.18 -2.66 -3.35
N LYS A 37 1.95 -3.62 -4.25
CA LYS A 37 0.76 -3.64 -5.11
C LYS A 37 -0.43 -4.13 -4.29
N ALA A 38 -1.61 -3.57 -4.55
CA ALA A 38 -2.83 -4.07 -3.94
C ALA A 38 -3.12 -5.48 -4.47
N LYS A 39 -3.31 -6.45 -3.57
CA LYS A 39 -3.58 -7.85 -3.92
C LYS A 39 -5.00 -8.03 -4.47
N HIS A 40 -5.95 -7.25 -3.96
CA HIS A 40 -7.34 -7.28 -4.42
C HIS A 40 -7.81 -5.88 -4.86
N LYS A 41 -8.47 -5.83 -6.02
CA LYS A 41 -9.10 -4.63 -6.61
C LYS A 41 -10.61 -4.54 -6.30
N LEU A 42 -11.03 -5.04 -5.14
CA LEU A 42 -12.40 -4.86 -4.66
C LEU A 42 -12.65 -3.38 -4.29
N ARG A 43 -13.84 -3.08 -3.75
CA ARG A 43 -14.30 -1.72 -3.35
C ARG A 43 -13.28 -0.95 -2.49
N SER A 44 -12.39 -1.66 -1.80
CA SER A 44 -11.23 -1.13 -1.11
C SER A 44 -9.97 -1.92 -1.50
N LYS A 45 -8.89 -1.22 -1.89
CA LYS A 45 -7.59 -1.86 -2.16
C LYS A 45 -7.09 -2.50 -0.87
N GLN A 46 -6.78 -3.79 -0.96
CA GLN A 46 -6.22 -4.59 0.12
C GLN A 46 -4.73 -4.82 -0.11
N PHE A 47 -3.96 -4.66 0.95
CA PHE A 47 -2.50 -4.74 0.96
C PHE A 47 -2.04 -5.83 1.90
N ASP A 48 -0.95 -6.48 1.53
CA ASP A 48 -0.28 -7.40 2.43
C ASP A 48 0.43 -6.60 3.53
N PRO A 49 0.11 -6.82 4.81
CA PRO A 49 0.73 -6.08 5.91
C PRO A 49 2.24 -6.34 6.00
N GLU A 50 2.72 -7.52 5.62
CA GLU A 50 4.15 -7.83 5.65
C GLU A 50 4.89 -7.06 4.57
N GLU A 51 4.32 -6.98 3.35
CA GLU A 51 4.88 -6.17 2.28
C GLU A 51 4.93 -4.69 2.67
N ILE A 52 3.89 -4.15 3.32
CA ILE A 52 3.85 -2.75 3.79
C ILE A 52 4.91 -2.49 4.87
N LYS A 53 5.05 -3.38 5.85
CA LYS A 53 6.07 -3.27 6.90
C LYS A 53 7.48 -3.37 6.32
N ALA A 54 7.72 -4.36 5.44
CA ALA A 54 8.99 -4.52 4.76
C ALA A 54 9.32 -3.31 3.89
N TRP A 55 8.31 -2.71 3.24
CA TRP A 55 8.50 -1.49 2.47
C TRP A 55 8.89 -0.30 3.35
N ARG A 56 8.23 -0.14 4.50
CA ARG A 56 8.60 0.88 5.49
C ARG A 56 10.02 0.65 6.04
N ALA A 57 10.45 -0.61 6.15
CA ALA A 57 11.81 -0.97 6.53
C ALA A 57 12.86 -0.77 5.41
N GLY A 58 12.46 -0.32 4.22
CA GLY A 58 13.35 0.01 3.10
C GLY A 58 13.38 -1.02 1.97
N LYS A 59 12.60 -2.11 2.05
CA LYS A 59 12.48 -3.09 0.96
C LYS A 59 11.70 -2.49 -0.20
N ARG A 60 12.20 -2.62 -1.43
CA ARG A 60 11.48 -2.17 -2.64
C ARG A 60 10.83 -3.37 -3.32
N PHE A 61 9.57 -3.22 -3.69
CA PHE A 61 8.77 -4.19 -4.43
C PHE A 61 8.52 -3.64 -5.85
N ASP A 62 9.18 -4.21 -6.85
CA ASP A 62 9.03 -3.77 -8.26
C ASP A 62 7.77 -4.39 -8.94
#